data_AF-A0A9D8TEI3-F1
#
_entry.id   AF-A0A9D8TEI3-F1
#
_cell.length_a   1.000
_cell.length_b   1.000
_cell.length_c   1.000
_cell.angle_alpha   90.00
_cell.angle_beta   90.00
_cell.angle_gamma   90.00
#
_symmetry.space_group_name_H-M   'P 1'
#
loop_
_entity.id
_entity.type
_entity.pdbx_description
1 polymer ?
#
loop_
_entity_poly.entity_id
_entity_poly.type
_entity_poly.pdbx_seq_one_letter_code
_entity_poly.pdbx_strand_id
1 'polypeptide(L)'
;MQAPFVKTIDLGDGRTITLESGKLAKQADGSVMLRMNNIVLLATVCSAKDATPGTDFMPLQVEYKEKFAAAGRFPGGFTKREGRASDYEILTSRLVDRALRPLFPDNYHADTIVQVTLYSADNHCDGDMPDALAGLAASAALAVSDIPFNGPISEVRVARINGEYKINPTAAELRQADMDIMVGATIDNIMMVEGEMQEVQEADLLQALKVAHEAIKVQCQAQLELAEMAGKTVKREYCHEVNDEDLRKDVREKTYEKAYACAASCNTDKHSRGENFKAIIDEYLAGMTEEEQAEKGDMVARYYHDVERDAMRRCVLDEGKRLDGRKTDEIRPIWCEVDPLPGCHGSSIFTRGETQSLSSVTL
;
A
#
# COMPACT_ATOMS: atom_id res chain seq x y z
N MET A 1 -2.49 -26.69 26.54
CA MET A 1 -2.66 -25.72 25.43
C MET A 1 -2.92 -24.37 26.05
N GLN A 2 -2.13 -23.34 25.71
CA GLN A 2 -2.39 -21.96 26.13
C GLN A 2 -3.74 -21.52 25.56
N ALA A 3 -4.56 -20.84 26.36
CA ALA A 3 -5.83 -20.28 25.89
C ALA A 3 -5.55 -19.22 24.82
N PRO A 4 -6.34 -19.15 23.73
CA PRO A 4 -6.16 -18.13 22.72
C PRO A 4 -6.51 -16.75 23.26
N PHE A 5 -5.81 -15.72 22.76
CA PHE A 5 -6.14 -14.33 23.04
C PHE A 5 -7.26 -13.92 22.09
N VAL A 6 -8.33 -13.35 22.62
CA VAL A 6 -9.52 -13.00 21.84
C VAL A 6 -9.90 -11.56 22.13
N LYS A 7 -10.05 -10.77 21.06
CA LYS A 7 -10.61 -9.43 21.13
C LYS A 7 -11.80 -9.32 20.19
N THR A 8 -12.87 -8.67 20.64
CA THR A 8 -14.08 -8.44 19.82
C THR A 8 -14.26 -6.95 19.58
N ILE A 9 -14.61 -6.61 18.35
CA ILE A 9 -14.93 -5.28 17.86
C ILE A 9 -16.43 -5.28 17.51
N ASP A 10 -17.16 -4.30 18.03
CA ASP A 10 -18.56 -4.07 17.68
C ASP A 10 -18.66 -3.05 16.55
N LEU A 11 -19.41 -3.37 15.49
CA LEU A 11 -19.66 -2.47 14.36
C LEU A 11 -20.83 -1.52 14.62
N GLY A 12 -21.58 -1.69 15.71
CA GLY A 12 -22.68 -0.81 16.12
C GLY A 12 -24.03 -1.14 15.47
N ASP A 13 -24.08 -2.10 14.56
CA ASP A 13 -25.29 -2.57 13.87
C ASP A 13 -25.69 -4.01 14.25
N GLY A 14 -25.11 -4.52 15.35
CA GLY A 14 -25.30 -5.89 15.84
C GLY A 14 -24.33 -6.90 15.24
N ARG A 15 -23.49 -6.52 14.26
CA ARG A 15 -22.39 -7.35 13.78
C ARG A 15 -21.14 -7.13 14.61
N THR A 16 -20.39 -8.21 14.83
CA THR A 16 -19.14 -8.18 15.60
C THR A 16 -18.01 -8.85 14.83
N ILE A 17 -16.82 -8.26 14.88
CA ILE A 17 -15.59 -8.84 14.36
C ILE A 17 -14.79 -9.39 15.53
N THR A 18 -14.38 -10.65 15.47
CA THR A 18 -13.54 -11.30 16.49
C THR A 18 -12.15 -11.55 15.93
N LEU A 19 -11.13 -11.09 16.65
CA LEU A 19 -9.71 -11.36 16.40
C LEU A 19 -9.21 -12.38 17.41
N GLU A 20 -8.74 -13.53 16.95
CA GLU A 20 -8.20 -14.61 17.77
C GLU A 20 -6.72 -14.88 17.43
N SER A 21 -5.82 -14.84 18.42
CA SER A 21 -4.40 -15.20 18.25
C SER A 21 -3.95 -16.31 19.20
N GLY A 22 -2.86 -17.00 18.86
CA GLY A 22 -2.23 -18.02 19.70
C GLY A 22 -2.81 -19.44 19.56
N LYS A 23 -3.83 -19.64 18.72
CA LYS A 23 -4.40 -20.98 18.46
C LYS A 23 -3.73 -21.70 17.29
N LEU A 24 -3.62 -21.03 16.14
CA LEU A 24 -3.14 -21.58 14.87
C LEU A 24 -1.81 -20.93 14.46
N ALA A 25 -1.10 -21.56 13.52
CA ALA A 25 0.12 -21.02 12.90
C ALA A 25 1.18 -20.47 13.88
N LYS A 26 1.40 -21.17 15.00
CA LYS A 26 2.32 -20.77 16.09
C LYS A 26 3.79 -20.62 15.69
N GLN A 27 4.17 -21.10 14.51
CA GLN A 27 5.52 -20.98 13.97
C GLN A 27 5.72 -19.72 13.13
N ALA A 28 4.64 -19.07 12.69
CA ALA A 28 4.72 -17.76 12.06
C ALA A 28 5.11 -16.71 13.12
N ASP A 29 5.74 -15.62 12.68
CA ASP A 29 6.10 -14.52 13.57
C ASP A 29 4.85 -13.86 14.17
N GLY A 30 3.79 -13.76 13.36
CA GLY A 30 2.47 -13.31 13.77
C GLY A 30 1.36 -14.10 13.08
N SER A 31 0.29 -14.39 13.81
CA SER A 31 -0.91 -15.00 13.23
C SER A 31 -2.18 -14.58 13.95
N VAL A 32 -3.22 -14.28 13.18
CA VAL A 32 -4.56 -13.93 13.67
C VAL A 32 -5.62 -14.60 12.82
N MET A 33 -6.58 -15.23 13.48
CA MET A 33 -7.82 -15.68 12.89
C MET A 33 -8.89 -14.61 13.13
N LEU A 34 -9.35 -13.98 12.05
CA LEU A 34 -10.44 -13.03 12.05
C LEU A 34 -11.74 -13.75 11.73
N ARG A 35 -12.80 -13.45 12.49
CA ARG A 35 -14.15 -13.93 12.24
C ARG A 35 -15.14 -12.78 12.21
N MET A 36 -15.98 -12.74 11.18
CA MET A 36 -17.18 -11.90 11.15
C MET A 36 -18.31 -12.74 10.56
N ASN A 37 -19.37 -12.98 11.33
CA ASN A 37 -20.42 -13.92 10.96
C ASN A 37 -19.82 -15.28 10.53
N ASN A 38 -20.06 -15.71 9.29
CA ASN A 38 -19.52 -16.95 8.72
C ASN A 38 -18.19 -16.76 7.97
N ILE A 39 -17.70 -15.53 7.86
CA ILE A 39 -16.37 -15.23 7.30
C ILE A 39 -15.31 -15.62 8.33
N VAL A 40 -14.36 -16.44 7.90
CA VAL A 40 -13.16 -16.78 8.68
C VAL A 40 -11.93 -16.60 7.80
N LEU A 41 -11.12 -15.61 8.16
CA LEU A 41 -9.82 -15.31 7.55
C LEU A 41 -8.71 -15.72 8.49
N LEU A 42 -7.67 -16.37 7.97
CA LEU A 42 -6.43 -16.58 8.69
C LEU A 42 -5.35 -15.73 8.04
N ALA A 43 -4.83 -14.78 8.80
CA ALA A 43 -3.65 -14.00 8.42
C ALA A 43 -2.42 -14.54 9.14
N THR A 44 -1.34 -14.74 8.39
CA THR A 44 -0.03 -15.16 8.90
C THR A 44 1.05 -14.28 8.30
N VAL A 45 2.03 -13.91 9.13
CA VAL A 45 3.15 -13.08 8.72
C VAL A 45 4.45 -13.76 9.14
N CYS A 46 5.38 -13.81 8.20
CA CYS A 46 6.74 -14.29 8.44
C CYS A 46 7.70 -13.28 7.83
N SER A 47 8.70 -12.86 8.60
CA SER A 47 9.81 -12.07 8.10
C SER A 47 11.13 -12.73 8.42
N ALA A 48 12.03 -12.74 7.44
CA ALA A 48 13.43 -13.08 7.67
C ALA A 48 14.03 -12.23 8.81
N LYS A 49 15.03 -12.79 9.49
CA LYS A 49 15.74 -12.08 10.56
C LYS A 49 16.82 -11.14 10.02
N ASP A 50 17.41 -11.52 8.88
CA ASP A 50 18.48 -10.81 8.21
C ASP A 50 18.03 -10.48 6.78
N ALA A 51 18.48 -9.34 6.26
CA ALA A 51 18.29 -8.98 4.86
C ALA A 51 19.20 -9.82 3.95
N THR A 52 18.72 -10.13 2.75
CA THR A 52 19.55 -10.76 1.72
C THR A 52 20.65 -9.76 1.28
N PRO A 53 21.95 -10.15 1.24
CA PRO A 53 23.03 -9.25 0.85
C PRO A 53 22.78 -8.62 -0.54
N GLY A 54 22.98 -7.31 -0.64
CA GLY A 54 22.77 -6.55 -1.89
C GLY A 54 21.32 -6.17 -2.17
N THR A 55 20.38 -6.40 -1.24
CA THR A 55 19.00 -5.93 -1.37
C THR A 55 18.90 -4.45 -1.01
N ASP A 56 18.48 -3.64 -1.97
CA ASP A 56 18.33 -2.17 -1.88
C ASP A 56 16.87 -1.70 -1.81
N PHE A 57 15.92 -2.65 -1.75
CA PHE A 57 14.49 -2.39 -1.65
C PHE A 57 13.86 -3.22 -0.53
N MET A 58 12.61 -2.91 -0.15
CA MET A 58 11.85 -3.74 0.77
C MET A 58 11.11 -4.88 0.01
N PRO A 59 11.53 -6.14 0.15
CA PRO A 59 10.83 -7.32 -0.39
C PRO A 59 9.60 -7.67 0.46
N LEU A 60 8.52 -6.91 0.28
CA LEU A 60 7.19 -7.23 0.83
C LEU A 60 6.34 -7.93 -0.23
N GLN A 61 5.89 -9.14 0.09
CA GLN A 61 4.91 -9.89 -0.71
C GLN A 61 3.63 -10.09 0.11
N VAL A 62 2.51 -9.62 -0.45
CA VAL A 62 1.18 -9.83 0.11
C VAL A 62 0.40 -10.79 -0.78
N GLU A 63 -0.18 -11.82 -0.19
CA GLU A 63 -1.01 -12.79 -0.88
C GLU A 63 -2.36 -12.98 -0.18
N TYR A 64 -3.43 -12.60 -0.87
CA TYR A 64 -4.80 -12.95 -0.50
C TYR A 64 -5.27 -14.14 -1.34
N LYS A 65 -5.80 -15.17 -0.69
CA LYS A 65 -6.29 -16.39 -1.34
C LYS A 65 -7.62 -16.87 -0.80
N GLU A 66 -8.52 -17.23 -1.70
CA GLU A 66 -9.81 -17.82 -1.36
C GLU A 66 -9.85 -19.31 -1.68
N LYS A 67 -10.06 -20.13 -0.65
CA LYS A 67 -10.25 -21.56 -0.85
C LYS A 67 -11.66 -21.80 -1.38
N PHE A 68 -11.83 -22.62 -2.42
CA PHE A 68 -13.17 -22.98 -2.90
C PHE A 68 -13.97 -23.73 -1.82
N ALA A 69 -13.25 -24.48 -0.97
CA ALA A 69 -13.81 -25.12 0.21
C ALA A 69 -14.41 -24.12 1.22
N ALA A 70 -13.99 -22.85 1.23
CA ALA A 70 -14.54 -21.84 2.12
C ALA A 70 -16.03 -21.57 1.85
N ALA A 71 -16.47 -21.72 0.59
CA ALA A 71 -17.87 -21.64 0.19
C ALA A 71 -18.50 -23.03 -0.02
N GLY A 72 -17.84 -24.11 0.41
CA GLY A 72 -18.32 -25.49 0.22
C GLY A 72 -18.36 -25.95 -1.24
N ARG A 73 -17.54 -25.36 -2.13
CA ARG A 73 -17.52 -25.67 -3.57
C ARG A 73 -16.26 -26.43 -3.95
N PHE A 74 -16.35 -27.21 -5.03
CA PHE A 74 -15.19 -27.80 -5.70
C PHE A 74 -14.71 -26.90 -6.84
N PRO A 75 -13.38 -26.74 -7.05
CA PRO A 75 -12.86 -25.94 -8.15
C PRO A 75 -13.39 -26.42 -9.51
N GLY A 76 -13.89 -25.47 -10.32
CA GLY A 76 -14.49 -25.77 -11.63
C GLY A 76 -13.49 -26.23 -12.69
N GLY A 77 -12.22 -25.84 -12.58
CA GLY A 77 -11.18 -26.10 -13.56
C GLY A 77 -10.84 -27.58 -13.80
N PHE A 78 -10.12 -27.86 -14.88
CA PHE A 78 -9.73 -29.22 -15.27
C PHE A 78 -8.94 -29.95 -14.19
N THR A 79 -7.98 -29.26 -13.56
CA THR A 79 -7.10 -29.80 -12.51
C THR A 79 -7.79 -30.01 -11.16
N LYS A 80 -9.04 -29.51 -10.98
CA LYS A 80 -9.82 -29.60 -9.73
C LYS A 80 -9.04 -29.13 -8.49
N ARG A 81 -8.15 -28.16 -8.66
CA ARG A 81 -7.32 -27.56 -7.63
C ARG A 81 -7.25 -26.06 -7.84
N GLU A 82 -7.10 -25.32 -6.75
CA GLU A 82 -6.78 -23.89 -6.77
C GLU A 82 -5.50 -23.64 -7.58
N GLY A 83 -5.59 -22.73 -8.54
CA GLY A 83 -4.53 -22.43 -9.48
C GLY A 83 -3.96 -21.04 -9.25
N ARG A 84 -3.71 -20.33 -10.36
CA ARG A 84 -3.30 -18.93 -10.34
C ARG A 84 -4.37 -18.08 -9.64
N ALA A 85 -3.93 -17.07 -8.89
CA ALA A 85 -4.80 -16.08 -8.28
C ALA A 85 -5.67 -15.40 -9.34
N SER A 86 -6.94 -15.21 -9.01
CA SER A 86 -7.91 -14.43 -9.78
C SER A 86 -7.63 -12.92 -9.70
N ASP A 87 -8.22 -12.15 -10.62
CA ASP A 87 -8.06 -10.69 -10.60
C ASP A 87 -8.57 -10.08 -9.29
N TYR A 88 -9.66 -10.61 -8.75
CA TYR A 88 -10.19 -10.18 -7.44
C TYR A 88 -9.18 -10.44 -6.31
N GLU A 89 -8.57 -11.64 -6.26
CA GLU A 89 -7.55 -11.95 -5.25
C GLU A 89 -6.29 -11.06 -5.38
N ILE A 90 -5.88 -10.78 -6.62
CA ILE A 90 -4.75 -9.89 -6.91
C ILE A 90 -5.08 -8.45 -6.50
N LEU A 91 -6.27 -7.95 -6.80
CA LEU A 91 -6.71 -6.60 -6.42
C LEU A 91 -6.77 -6.46 -4.90
N THR A 92 -7.35 -7.42 -4.18
CA THR A 92 -7.37 -7.42 -2.71
C THR A 92 -5.96 -7.48 -2.12
N SER A 93 -5.06 -8.30 -2.71
CA SER A 93 -3.65 -8.33 -2.29
C SER A 93 -2.98 -6.96 -2.45
N ARG A 94 -3.27 -6.24 -3.53
CA ARG A 94 -2.73 -4.89 -3.80
C ARG A 94 -3.30 -3.84 -2.85
N LEU A 95 -4.57 -3.94 -2.44
CA LEU A 95 -5.15 -3.03 -1.45
C LEU A 95 -4.40 -3.13 -0.13
N VAL A 96 -4.25 -4.35 0.39
CA VAL A 96 -3.53 -4.64 1.63
C VAL A 96 -2.05 -4.21 1.55
N ASP A 97 -1.35 -4.50 0.44
CA ASP A 97 0.04 -4.06 0.22
C ASP A 97 0.17 -2.54 0.27
N ARG A 98 -0.72 -1.80 -0.42
CA ARG A 98 -0.71 -0.33 -0.44
C ARG A 98 -0.90 0.28 0.95
N ALA A 99 -1.72 -0.35 1.80
CA ALA A 99 -1.94 0.12 3.17
C ALA A 99 -0.77 -0.21 4.11
N LEU A 100 -0.13 -1.37 3.94
CA LEU A 100 0.94 -1.84 4.83
C LEU A 100 2.32 -1.29 4.50
N ARG A 101 2.69 -1.24 3.22
CA ARG A 101 4.06 -0.95 2.76
C ARG A 101 4.65 0.35 3.32
N PRO A 102 3.93 1.48 3.35
CA PRO A 102 4.50 2.74 3.84
C PRO A 102 4.77 2.78 5.36
N LEU A 103 4.32 1.77 6.10
CA LEU A 103 4.44 1.73 7.56
C LEU A 103 5.61 0.88 8.03
N PHE A 104 6.27 0.17 7.13
CA PHE A 104 7.56 -0.40 7.45
C PHE A 104 8.62 0.71 7.49
N PRO A 105 9.62 0.59 8.37
CA PRO A 105 10.72 1.55 8.39
C PRO A 105 11.45 1.60 7.04
N ASP A 106 11.93 2.79 6.65
CA ASP A 106 12.55 3.03 5.34
C ASP A 106 13.74 2.12 5.02
N ASN A 107 14.46 1.67 6.06
CA ASN A 107 15.64 0.81 5.98
C ASN A 107 15.36 -0.67 6.30
N TYR A 108 14.09 -1.09 6.16
CA TYR A 108 13.70 -2.47 6.41
C TYR A 108 13.80 -3.31 5.13
N HIS A 109 14.86 -4.12 5.00
CA HIS A 109 15.14 -4.93 3.81
C HIS A 109 15.00 -6.45 4.01
N ALA A 110 14.33 -6.87 5.09
CA ALA A 110 14.10 -8.28 5.35
C ALA A 110 12.92 -8.82 4.51
N ASP A 111 13.10 -10.02 3.94
CA ASP A 111 12.07 -10.73 3.17
C ASP A 111 10.83 -10.97 4.04
N THR A 112 9.75 -10.27 3.71
CA THR A 112 8.49 -10.29 4.48
C THR A 112 7.35 -10.81 3.63
N ILE A 113 6.68 -11.86 4.11
CA ILE A 113 5.51 -12.43 3.46
C ILE A 113 4.31 -12.31 4.38
N VAL A 114 3.27 -11.66 3.86
CA VAL A 114 1.95 -11.55 4.50
C VAL A 114 0.97 -12.40 3.70
N GLN A 115 0.43 -13.45 4.32
CA GLN A 115 -0.54 -14.33 3.68
C GLN A 115 -1.88 -14.25 4.40
N VAL A 116 -2.95 -13.96 3.66
CA VAL A 116 -4.33 -13.93 4.14
C VAL A 116 -5.13 -14.97 3.38
N THR A 117 -5.64 -15.97 4.09
CA THR A 117 -6.40 -17.07 3.49
C THR A 117 -7.83 -17.11 4.01
N LEU A 118 -8.81 -17.12 3.11
CA LEU A 118 -10.21 -17.35 3.43
C LEU A 118 -10.49 -18.84 3.59
N TYR A 119 -11.03 -19.20 4.76
CA TYR A 119 -11.33 -20.58 5.16
C TYR A 119 -12.82 -20.87 5.27
N SER A 120 -13.65 -19.85 5.49
CA SER A 120 -15.10 -19.98 5.56
C SER A 120 -15.70 -18.65 5.11
N ALA A 121 -16.79 -18.70 4.35
CA ALA A 121 -17.63 -17.55 4.04
C ALA A 121 -18.99 -18.02 3.56
N ASP A 122 -20.00 -17.17 3.71
CA ASP A 122 -21.29 -17.40 3.06
C ASP A 122 -21.18 -17.23 1.54
N ASN A 123 -22.18 -17.73 0.81
CA ASN A 123 -22.25 -17.53 -0.63
C ASN A 123 -22.14 -16.03 -0.95
N HIS A 124 -21.09 -15.67 -1.71
CA HIS A 124 -20.68 -14.29 -1.95
C HIS A 124 -21.70 -13.43 -2.70
N CYS A 125 -22.78 -14.02 -3.20
CA CYS A 125 -23.78 -13.31 -4.00
C CYS A 125 -24.57 -12.28 -3.17
N ASP A 126 -24.85 -12.57 -1.90
CA ASP A 126 -25.69 -11.73 -1.04
C ASP A 126 -25.13 -11.52 0.37
N GLY A 127 -23.97 -12.14 0.68
CA GLY A 127 -23.37 -12.13 2.01
C GLY A 127 -22.41 -10.99 2.27
N ASP A 128 -21.79 -11.03 3.45
CA ASP A 128 -20.67 -10.17 3.81
C ASP A 128 -19.48 -10.39 2.87
N MET A 129 -18.69 -9.34 2.64
CA MET A 129 -17.54 -9.39 1.76
C MET A 129 -16.22 -9.52 2.56
N PRO A 130 -15.35 -10.48 2.21
CA PRO A 130 -14.13 -10.75 2.99
C PRO A 130 -12.97 -9.79 2.69
N ASP A 131 -12.97 -9.12 1.53
CA ASP A 131 -11.92 -8.19 1.11
C ASP A 131 -11.73 -7.03 2.09
N ALA A 132 -12.81 -6.42 2.56
CA ALA A 132 -12.77 -5.33 3.53
C ALA A 132 -12.14 -5.73 4.87
N LEU A 133 -12.08 -7.03 5.18
CA LEU A 133 -11.52 -7.56 6.42
C LEU A 133 -10.07 -8.03 6.26
N ALA A 134 -9.56 -8.13 5.01
CA ALA A 134 -8.23 -8.65 4.72
C ALA A 134 -7.13 -7.76 5.32
N GLY A 135 -7.22 -6.44 5.14
CA GLY A 135 -6.27 -5.48 5.73
C GLY A 135 -6.27 -5.49 7.25
N LEU A 136 -7.45 -5.56 7.88
CA LEU A 136 -7.60 -5.72 9.34
C LEU A 136 -6.91 -7.00 9.83
N ALA A 137 -7.14 -8.14 9.17
CA ALA A 137 -6.54 -9.40 9.55
C ALA A 137 -5.01 -9.37 9.41
N ALA A 138 -4.50 -8.84 8.30
CA ALA A 138 -3.07 -8.72 8.02
C ALA A 138 -2.37 -7.80 9.04
N SER A 139 -2.96 -6.63 9.31
CA SER A 139 -2.44 -5.70 10.31
C SER A 139 -2.48 -6.29 11.71
N ALA A 140 -3.55 -7.00 12.08
CA ALA A 140 -3.64 -7.65 13.39
C ALA A 140 -2.54 -8.71 13.55
N ALA A 141 -2.23 -9.47 12.50
CA ALA A 141 -1.13 -10.43 12.49
C ALA A 141 0.25 -9.75 12.63
N LEU A 142 0.48 -8.62 11.97
CA LEU A 142 1.68 -7.79 12.16
C LEU A 142 1.76 -7.20 13.58
N ALA A 143 0.64 -6.75 14.15
CA ALA A 143 0.57 -6.17 15.48
C ALA A 143 1.00 -7.17 16.56
N VAL A 144 0.57 -8.44 16.46
CA VAL A 144 0.97 -9.54 17.37
C VAL A 144 2.30 -10.18 17.01
N SER A 145 2.99 -9.71 15.96
CA SER A 145 4.34 -10.14 15.63
C SER A 145 5.41 -9.33 16.38
N ASP A 146 6.64 -9.77 16.32
CA ASP A 146 7.82 -9.00 16.72
C ASP A 146 8.40 -8.16 15.56
N ILE A 147 7.79 -8.13 14.38
CA ILE A 147 8.29 -7.40 13.20
C ILE A 147 8.14 -5.87 13.39
N PRO A 148 9.16 -5.05 13.07
CA PRO A 148 9.07 -3.59 13.11
C PRO A 148 8.01 -3.07 12.14
N PHE A 149 6.98 -2.40 12.67
CA PHE A 149 5.85 -1.90 11.89
C PHE A 149 5.22 -0.71 12.60
N ASN A 150 5.11 0.43 11.91
CA ASN A 150 4.57 1.68 12.44
C ASN A 150 3.03 1.77 12.34
N GLY A 151 2.34 0.62 12.38
CA GLY A 151 0.88 0.55 12.45
C GLY A 151 0.37 0.50 13.90
N PRO A 152 -0.84 -0.04 14.14
CA PRO A 152 -1.67 -0.82 13.23
C PRO A 152 -2.41 0.02 12.18
N ILE A 153 -2.86 -0.66 11.11
CA ILE A 153 -3.87 -0.15 10.19
C ILE A 153 -5.14 -0.98 10.26
N SER A 154 -6.21 -0.41 9.76
CA SER A 154 -7.36 -1.19 9.34
C SER A 154 -7.87 -0.71 8.00
N GLU A 155 -8.60 -1.60 7.33
CA GLU A 155 -9.32 -1.30 6.10
C GLU A 155 -10.82 -1.47 6.37
N VAL A 156 -11.62 -0.56 5.84
CA VAL A 156 -13.08 -0.69 5.85
C VAL A 156 -13.64 -0.27 4.51
N ARG A 157 -14.71 -0.93 4.10
CA ARG A 157 -15.52 -0.54 2.95
C ARG A 157 -16.63 0.38 3.44
N VAL A 158 -16.81 1.53 2.81
CA VAL A 158 -17.91 2.45 3.08
C VAL A 158 -18.73 2.59 1.81
N ALA A 159 -20.02 2.28 1.92
CA ALA A 159 -20.96 2.54 0.85
C ALA A 159 -22.01 3.56 1.29
N ARG A 160 -22.56 4.30 0.33
CA ARG A 160 -23.72 5.16 0.56
C ARG A 160 -24.94 4.55 -0.10
N ILE A 161 -25.95 4.26 0.71
CA ILE A 161 -27.18 3.58 0.30
C ILE A 161 -28.34 4.47 0.76
N ASN A 162 -29.15 4.94 -0.19
CA ASN A 162 -30.26 5.86 0.08
C ASN A 162 -29.85 7.12 0.88
N GLY A 163 -28.62 7.61 0.67
CA GLY A 163 -28.07 8.77 1.36
C GLY A 163 -27.43 8.49 2.73
N GLU A 164 -27.48 7.25 3.23
CA GLU A 164 -26.86 6.85 4.49
C GLU A 164 -25.54 6.11 4.27
N TYR A 165 -24.52 6.42 5.06
CA TYR A 165 -23.22 5.76 5.01
C TYR A 165 -23.23 4.48 5.84
N LYS A 166 -22.84 3.36 5.23
CA LYS A 166 -22.75 2.05 5.89
C LYS A 166 -21.34 1.50 5.83
N ILE A 167 -20.84 1.05 6.98
CA ILE A 167 -19.55 0.35 7.11
C ILE A 167 -19.73 -1.12 6.75
N ASN A 168 -18.82 -1.64 5.92
CA ASN A 168 -18.75 -3.02 5.45
C ASN A 168 -20.13 -3.54 5.01
N PRO A 169 -20.77 -2.93 4.01
CA PRO A 169 -22.08 -3.38 3.51
C PRO A 169 -21.99 -4.82 2.96
N THR A 170 -23.12 -5.50 2.88
CA THR A 170 -23.19 -6.79 2.17
C THR A 170 -23.13 -6.60 0.66
N ALA A 171 -22.81 -7.66 -0.08
CA ALA A 171 -22.83 -7.64 -1.55
C ALA A 171 -24.21 -7.27 -2.13
N ALA A 172 -25.29 -7.59 -1.41
CA ALA A 172 -26.65 -7.22 -1.81
C ALA A 172 -26.95 -5.73 -1.64
N GLU A 173 -26.46 -5.15 -0.56
CA GLU A 173 -26.59 -3.73 -0.24
C GLU A 173 -25.75 -2.86 -1.17
N LEU A 174 -24.56 -3.34 -1.52
CA LEU A 174 -23.63 -2.64 -2.42
C LEU A 174 -24.23 -2.39 -3.81
N ARG A 175 -25.11 -3.27 -4.29
CA ARG A 175 -25.79 -3.09 -5.59
C ARG A 175 -26.76 -1.90 -5.61
N GLN A 176 -27.16 -1.40 -4.44
CA GLN A 176 -28.03 -0.23 -4.30
C GLN A 176 -27.24 1.04 -3.97
N ALA A 177 -25.93 0.93 -3.82
CA ALA A 177 -25.08 2.04 -3.44
C ALA A 177 -24.73 2.91 -4.64
N ASP A 178 -24.72 4.23 -4.42
CA ASP A 178 -24.24 5.21 -5.40
C ASP A 178 -22.75 5.54 -5.21
N MET A 179 -22.17 5.06 -4.12
CA MET A 179 -20.76 5.18 -3.78
C MET A 179 -20.28 3.92 -3.07
N ASP A 180 -19.09 3.47 -3.44
CA ASP A 180 -18.38 2.35 -2.85
C ASP A 180 -16.89 2.69 -2.73
N ILE A 181 -16.40 2.86 -1.49
CA ILE A 181 -14.99 3.16 -1.24
C ILE A 181 -14.39 2.18 -0.25
N MET A 182 -13.18 1.72 -0.54
CA MET A 182 -12.28 1.06 0.40
C MET A 182 -11.31 2.10 0.96
N VAL A 183 -11.22 2.17 2.29
CA VAL A 183 -10.34 3.11 2.98
C VAL A 183 -9.44 2.35 3.93
N GLY A 184 -8.13 2.51 3.76
CA GLY A 184 -7.09 2.02 4.65
C GLY A 184 -6.44 3.17 5.42
N ALA A 185 -6.43 3.08 6.75
CA ALA A 185 -5.90 4.14 7.60
C ALA A 185 -5.24 3.59 8.88
N THR A 186 -4.33 4.39 9.44
CA THR A 186 -3.88 4.23 10.83
C THR A 186 -4.85 4.96 11.77
N ILE A 187 -4.55 4.98 13.07
CA ILE A 187 -5.30 5.77 14.05
C ILE A 187 -5.32 7.26 13.67
N ASP A 188 -4.21 7.77 13.13
CA ASP A 188 -4.02 9.19 12.89
C ASP A 188 -4.24 9.61 11.43
N ASN A 189 -3.82 8.78 10.47
CA ASN A 189 -3.70 9.19 9.07
C ASN A 189 -4.37 8.19 8.11
N ILE A 190 -5.05 8.73 7.09
CA ILE A 190 -5.55 7.95 5.96
C ILE A 190 -4.40 7.68 4.99
N MET A 191 -4.19 6.41 4.67
CA MET A 191 -3.06 5.95 3.85
C MET A 191 -3.49 5.59 2.43
N MET A 192 -4.65 4.97 2.30
CA MET A 192 -5.12 4.40 1.03
C MET A 192 -6.61 4.63 0.89
N VAL A 193 -7.02 5.07 -0.31
CA VAL A 193 -8.42 5.18 -0.72
C VAL A 193 -8.51 4.61 -2.14
N GLU A 194 -9.46 3.72 -2.36
CA GLU A 194 -9.84 3.17 -3.66
C GLU A 194 -11.36 3.13 -3.72
N GLY A 195 -11.99 3.37 -4.87
CA GLY A 195 -13.44 3.24 -4.95
C GLY A 195 -14.06 3.66 -6.26
N GLU A 196 -15.35 3.39 -6.37
CA GLU A 196 -16.21 3.70 -7.51
C GLU A 196 -17.42 4.52 -7.04
N MET A 197 -17.84 5.48 -7.86
CA MET A 197 -18.88 6.45 -7.54
C MET A 197 -19.72 6.78 -8.76
N GLN A 198 -21.02 6.99 -8.56
CA GLN A 198 -21.95 7.47 -9.57
C GLN A 198 -22.14 8.99 -9.43
N GLU A 199 -21.18 9.76 -9.96
CA GLU A 199 -21.22 11.24 -10.01
C GLU A 199 -21.51 11.90 -8.64
N VAL A 200 -20.86 11.39 -7.59
CA VAL A 200 -21.03 11.86 -6.21
C VAL A 200 -20.26 13.17 -5.97
N GLN A 201 -20.82 14.07 -5.15
CA GLN A 201 -20.17 15.35 -4.81
C GLN A 201 -18.94 15.14 -3.90
N GLU A 202 -17.94 16.01 -3.99
CA GLU A 202 -16.71 15.91 -3.21
C GLU A 202 -16.97 16.01 -1.69
N ALA A 203 -17.97 16.79 -1.28
CA ALA A 203 -18.36 16.91 0.13
C ALA A 203 -18.83 15.57 0.71
N ASP A 204 -19.53 14.76 -0.09
CA ASP A 204 -20.04 13.46 0.32
C ASP A 204 -18.91 12.44 0.44
N LEU A 205 -17.91 12.51 -0.44
CA LEU A 205 -16.69 11.71 -0.36
C LEU A 205 -15.91 12.04 0.91
N LEU A 206 -15.71 13.32 1.22
CA LEU A 206 -15.03 13.73 2.46
C LEU A 206 -15.77 13.22 3.71
N GLN A 207 -17.10 13.21 3.68
CA GLN A 207 -17.89 12.66 4.77
C GLN A 207 -17.72 11.14 4.89
N ALA A 208 -17.69 10.43 3.77
CA ALA A 208 -17.42 8.98 3.73
C ALA A 208 -16.07 8.62 4.36
N LEU A 209 -15.02 9.40 4.03
CA LEU A 209 -13.68 9.22 4.59
C LEU A 209 -13.64 9.42 6.11
N LYS A 210 -14.40 10.39 6.64
CA LYS A 210 -14.51 10.60 8.09
C LYS A 210 -15.20 9.43 8.77
N VAL A 211 -16.33 8.96 8.22
CA VAL A 211 -17.06 7.80 8.74
C VAL A 211 -16.18 6.55 8.73
N ALA A 212 -15.40 6.34 7.66
CA ALA A 212 -14.42 5.28 7.57
C ALA A 212 -13.35 5.38 8.68
N HIS A 213 -12.75 6.56 8.86
CA HIS A 213 -11.66 6.76 9.80
C HIS A 213 -12.08 6.54 11.25
N GLU A 214 -13.29 6.96 11.63
CA GLU A 214 -13.82 6.70 12.97
C GLU A 214 -14.01 5.20 13.25
N ALA A 215 -14.50 4.43 12.27
CA ALA A 215 -14.59 2.97 12.40
C ALA A 215 -13.20 2.31 12.49
N ILE A 216 -12.24 2.77 11.69
CA ILE A 216 -10.87 2.26 11.68
C ILE A 216 -10.18 2.49 13.03
N LYS A 217 -10.35 3.66 13.68
CA LYS A 217 -9.77 3.94 14.99
C LYS A 217 -10.14 2.89 16.04
N VAL A 218 -11.41 2.48 16.07
CA VAL A 218 -11.89 1.41 16.97
C VAL A 218 -11.22 0.07 16.66
N GLN A 219 -11.07 -0.26 15.38
CA GLN A 219 -10.43 -1.50 14.94
C GLN A 219 -8.92 -1.51 15.25
N CYS A 220 -8.23 -0.39 15.08
CA CYS A 220 -6.81 -0.22 15.44
C CYS A 220 -6.59 -0.33 16.95
N GLN A 221 -7.45 0.29 17.76
CA GLN A 221 -7.38 0.18 19.22
C GLN A 221 -7.51 -1.28 19.68
N ALA A 222 -8.43 -2.04 19.09
CA ALA A 222 -8.59 -3.46 19.38
C ALA A 222 -7.34 -4.29 19.02
N GLN A 223 -6.61 -3.93 17.95
CA GLN A 223 -5.35 -4.59 17.59
C GLN A 223 -4.23 -4.30 18.60
N LEU A 224 -4.12 -3.05 19.08
CA LEU A 224 -3.16 -2.68 20.13
C LEU A 224 -3.40 -3.48 21.40
N GLU A 225 -4.65 -3.55 21.86
CA GLU A 225 -5.04 -4.33 23.03
C GLU A 225 -4.77 -5.83 22.84
N LEU A 226 -4.98 -6.37 21.64
CA LEU A 226 -4.64 -7.76 21.32
C LEU A 226 -3.13 -8.01 21.39
N ALA A 227 -2.32 -7.08 20.89
CA ALA A 227 -0.85 -7.16 20.95
C ALA A 227 -0.33 -7.09 22.39
N GLU A 228 -0.94 -6.26 23.23
CA GLU A 228 -0.66 -6.19 24.68
C GLU A 228 -1.01 -7.51 25.37
N MET A 229 -2.20 -8.08 25.11
CA MET A 229 -2.61 -9.38 25.65
C MET A 229 -1.65 -10.50 25.23
N ALA A 230 -1.16 -10.46 24.00
CA ALA A 230 -0.19 -11.43 23.48
C ALA A 230 1.25 -11.22 24.00
N GLY A 231 1.53 -10.12 24.71
CA GLY A 231 2.87 -9.78 25.20
C GLY A 231 3.86 -9.42 24.08
N LYS A 232 3.37 -8.93 22.94
CA LYS A 232 4.14 -8.69 21.71
C LYS A 232 4.35 -7.20 21.43
N THR A 233 4.46 -6.42 22.50
CA THR A 233 4.65 -4.97 22.45
C THR A 233 6.08 -4.56 22.08
N VAL A 234 7.06 -5.43 22.35
CA VAL A 234 8.46 -5.19 21.98
C VAL A 234 8.72 -5.78 20.59
N LYS A 235 9.12 -4.91 19.65
CA LYS A 235 9.54 -5.30 18.30
C LYS A 235 11.03 -5.64 18.29
N ARG A 236 11.44 -6.54 17.40
CA ARG A 236 12.83 -6.94 17.23
C ARG A 236 13.65 -5.74 16.73
N GLU A 237 14.88 -5.60 17.22
CA GLU A 237 15.83 -4.64 16.65
C GLU A 237 16.26 -5.12 15.26
N TYR A 238 16.50 -4.16 14.36
CA TYR A 238 17.00 -4.40 13.03
C TYR A 238 18.06 -3.36 12.70
N CYS A 239 19.16 -3.80 12.11
CA CYS A 239 20.20 -2.93 11.59
C CYS A 239 20.88 -3.70 10.46
N HIS A 240 20.39 -3.50 9.24
CA HIS A 240 20.93 -4.16 8.05
C HIS A 240 21.80 -3.22 7.21
N GLU A 241 21.92 -1.95 7.63
CA GLU A 241 22.61 -0.93 6.88
C GLU A 241 23.76 -0.35 7.71
N VAL A 242 24.92 -0.22 7.06
CA VAL A 242 26.03 0.56 7.57
C VAL A 242 25.85 1.99 7.08
N ASN A 243 25.76 2.94 8.01
CA ASN A 243 25.65 4.36 7.69
C ASN A 243 26.94 5.08 8.09
N ASP A 244 27.39 5.97 7.22
CA ASP A 244 28.55 6.85 7.39
C ASP A 244 28.01 8.29 7.34
N GLU A 245 27.76 8.88 8.51
CA GLU A 245 27.17 10.22 8.62
C GLU A 245 28.10 11.33 8.12
N ASP A 246 29.42 11.10 8.15
CA ASP A 246 30.38 12.08 7.63
C ASP A 246 30.37 12.08 6.11
N LEU A 247 30.31 10.90 5.48
CA LEU A 247 30.05 10.78 4.04
C LEU A 247 28.70 11.41 3.65
N ARG A 248 27.65 11.17 4.44
CA ARG A 248 26.32 11.74 4.17
C ARG A 248 26.33 13.26 4.17
N LYS A 249 27.05 13.88 5.10
CA LYS A 249 27.23 15.34 5.14
C LYS A 249 28.04 15.83 3.95
N ASP A 250 29.14 15.15 3.62
CA ASP A 250 30.01 15.53 2.50
C ASP A 250 29.27 15.49 1.15
N VAL A 251 28.50 14.41 0.89
CA VAL A 251 27.64 14.29 -0.30
C VAL A 251 26.67 15.47 -0.36
N ARG A 252 26.00 15.77 0.74
CA ARG A 252 25.03 16.88 0.80
C ARG A 252 25.69 18.22 0.51
N GLU A 253 26.78 18.57 1.18
CA GLU A 253 27.45 19.86 1.03
C GLU A 253 27.93 20.08 -0.41
N LYS A 254 28.45 19.04 -1.07
CA LYS A 254 29.01 19.15 -2.43
C LYS A 254 27.97 19.09 -3.54
N THR A 255 26.84 18.41 -3.33
CA THR A 255 25.85 18.14 -4.40
C THR A 255 24.55 18.95 -4.28
N TYR A 256 24.18 19.40 -3.08
CA TYR A 256 22.86 20.02 -2.85
C TYR A 256 22.62 21.28 -3.69
N GLU A 257 23.59 22.21 -3.75
CA GLU A 257 23.42 23.45 -4.53
C GLU A 257 23.24 23.17 -6.02
N LYS A 258 23.99 22.19 -6.55
CA LYS A 258 23.88 21.75 -7.96
C LYS A 258 22.53 21.08 -8.23
N ALA A 259 22.09 20.20 -7.31
CA ALA A 259 20.80 19.54 -7.42
C ALA A 259 19.64 20.53 -7.34
N TYR A 260 19.72 21.52 -6.46
CA TYR A 260 18.73 22.60 -6.36
C TYR A 260 18.69 23.45 -7.63
N ALA A 261 19.86 23.86 -8.14
CA ALA A 261 19.93 24.60 -9.40
C ALA A 261 19.37 23.79 -10.59
N CYS A 262 19.62 22.47 -10.63
CA CYS A 262 19.02 21.56 -11.61
C CYS A 262 17.49 21.53 -11.48
N ALA A 263 16.96 21.41 -10.27
CA ALA A 263 15.52 21.43 -10.01
C ALA A 263 14.87 22.76 -10.42
N ALA A 264 15.53 23.89 -10.11
CA ALA A 264 15.07 25.24 -10.41
C ALA A 264 15.22 25.63 -11.90
N SER A 265 16.02 24.87 -12.67
CA SER A 265 16.26 25.15 -14.11
C SER A 265 15.01 25.10 -14.98
N CYS A 266 13.89 24.56 -14.46
CA CYS A 266 12.61 24.43 -15.17
C CYS A 266 12.73 23.65 -16.50
N ASN A 267 13.64 22.68 -16.58
CA ASN A 267 13.82 21.87 -17.79
C ASN A 267 12.59 21.00 -18.05
N THR A 268 11.92 21.26 -19.17
CA THR A 268 10.70 20.57 -19.59
C THR A 268 10.95 19.15 -20.08
N ASP A 269 12.14 18.85 -20.60
CA ASP A 269 12.47 17.51 -21.11
C ASP A 269 12.87 16.59 -19.96
N LYS A 270 12.09 15.52 -19.76
CA LYS A 270 12.35 14.53 -18.71
C LYS A 270 13.68 13.80 -18.88
N HIS A 271 14.10 13.52 -20.11
CA HIS A 271 15.34 12.80 -20.38
C HIS A 271 16.55 13.66 -20.01
N SER A 272 16.63 14.87 -20.56
CA SER A 272 17.68 15.83 -20.21
C SER A 272 17.73 16.15 -18.72
N ARG A 273 16.57 16.26 -18.05
CA ARG A 273 16.54 16.48 -16.60
C ARG A 273 17.12 15.29 -15.82
N GLY A 274 16.78 14.06 -16.20
CA GLY A 274 17.34 12.85 -15.59
C GLY A 274 18.86 12.75 -15.80
N GLU A 275 19.35 13.09 -16.99
CA GLU A 275 20.79 13.13 -17.28
C GLU A 275 21.52 14.19 -16.45
N ASN A 276 20.92 15.37 -16.26
CA ASN A 276 21.52 16.43 -15.43
C ASN A 276 21.66 16.01 -13.96
N PHE A 277 20.63 15.37 -13.38
CA PHE A 277 20.74 14.84 -12.02
C PHE A 277 21.76 13.72 -11.92
N LYS A 278 21.86 12.86 -12.94
CA LYS A 278 22.87 11.81 -12.98
C LYS A 278 24.29 12.36 -13.11
N ALA A 279 24.48 13.41 -13.91
CA ALA A 279 25.79 14.03 -14.10
C ALA A 279 26.38 14.57 -12.77
N ILE A 280 25.54 15.05 -11.85
CA ILE A 280 25.98 15.56 -10.54
C ILE A 280 26.57 14.44 -9.67
N ILE A 281 25.91 13.28 -9.61
CA ILE A 281 26.44 12.13 -8.85
C ILE A 281 27.66 11.53 -9.56
N ASP A 282 27.66 11.44 -10.88
CA ASP A 282 28.80 10.95 -11.65
C ASP A 282 30.04 11.85 -11.44
N GLU A 283 29.86 13.18 -11.36
CA GLU A 283 30.93 14.13 -11.03
C GLU A 283 31.46 13.93 -9.60
N TYR A 284 30.58 13.69 -8.64
CA TYR A 284 30.97 13.42 -7.25
C TYR A 284 31.78 12.10 -7.16
N LEU A 285 31.28 11.04 -7.79
CA LEU A 285 31.95 9.73 -7.82
C LEU A 285 33.30 9.81 -8.51
N ALA A 286 33.43 10.55 -9.61
CA ALA A 286 34.70 10.77 -10.31
C ALA A 286 35.78 11.43 -9.44
N GLY A 287 35.40 12.11 -8.35
CA GLY A 287 36.32 12.65 -7.35
C GLY A 287 36.85 11.63 -6.34
N MET A 288 36.27 10.42 -6.29
CA MET A 288 36.67 9.31 -5.41
C MET A 288 37.60 8.33 -6.15
N THR A 289 38.45 7.62 -5.40
CA THR A 289 39.28 6.54 -5.97
C THR A 289 38.44 5.32 -6.38
N GLU A 290 38.94 4.47 -7.28
CA GLU A 290 38.22 3.26 -7.72
C GLU A 290 37.89 2.30 -6.55
N GLU A 291 38.78 2.21 -5.55
CA GLU A 291 38.55 1.41 -4.34
C GLU A 291 37.42 1.98 -3.48
N GLU A 292 37.38 3.30 -3.29
CA GLU A 292 36.31 3.97 -2.54
C GLU A 292 34.97 3.91 -3.26
N GLN A 293 34.95 3.97 -4.60
CA GLN A 293 33.72 3.80 -5.38
C GLN A 293 33.17 2.38 -5.24
N ALA A 294 34.03 1.36 -5.25
CA ALA A 294 33.60 -0.03 -5.10
C ALA A 294 33.04 -0.32 -3.70
N GLU A 295 33.53 0.35 -2.66
CA GLU A 295 33.08 0.15 -1.28
C GLU A 295 31.90 1.06 -0.89
N LYS A 296 31.90 2.32 -1.34
CA LYS A 296 30.96 3.35 -0.87
C LYS A 296 29.96 3.83 -1.93
N GLY A 297 30.07 3.38 -3.18
CA GLY A 297 29.24 3.85 -4.29
C GLY A 297 27.74 3.73 -4.02
N ASP A 298 27.28 2.58 -3.51
CA ASP A 298 25.86 2.35 -3.19
C ASP A 298 25.38 3.28 -2.06
N MET A 299 26.23 3.53 -1.06
CA MET A 299 25.93 4.47 0.03
C MET A 299 25.81 5.91 -0.50
N VAL A 300 26.73 6.32 -1.40
CA VAL A 300 26.70 7.64 -2.04
C VAL A 300 25.42 7.80 -2.87
N ALA A 301 25.03 6.78 -3.65
CA ALA A 301 23.81 6.82 -4.45
C ALA A 301 22.56 7.01 -3.59
N ARG A 302 22.46 6.28 -2.47
CA ARG A 302 21.36 6.43 -1.52
C ARG A 302 21.32 7.80 -0.85
N TYR A 303 22.46 8.32 -0.39
CA TYR A 303 22.52 9.67 0.21
C TYR A 303 22.22 10.77 -0.81
N TYR A 304 22.67 10.61 -2.05
CA TYR A 304 22.36 11.54 -3.12
C TYR A 304 20.88 11.53 -3.48
N HIS A 305 20.22 10.37 -3.49
CA HIS A 305 18.77 10.29 -3.69
C HIS A 305 17.99 11.06 -2.62
N ASP A 306 18.43 11.04 -1.35
CA ASP A 306 17.85 11.86 -0.28
C ASP A 306 18.06 13.37 -0.53
N VAL A 307 19.24 13.76 -1.01
CA VAL A 307 19.58 15.14 -1.38
C VAL A 307 18.73 15.62 -2.55
N GLU A 308 18.58 14.80 -3.59
CA GLU A 308 17.74 15.06 -4.75
C GLU A 308 16.28 15.28 -4.32
N ARG A 309 15.74 14.38 -3.49
CA ARG A 309 14.39 14.49 -2.93
C ARG A 309 14.19 15.79 -2.15
N ASP A 310 15.13 16.16 -1.28
CA ASP A 310 15.05 17.39 -0.48
C ASP A 310 15.16 18.65 -1.37
N ALA A 311 16.10 18.67 -2.31
CA ALA A 311 16.29 19.78 -3.25
C ALA A 311 15.04 20.01 -4.11
N MET A 312 14.46 18.95 -4.69
CA MET A 312 13.22 19.01 -5.46
C MET A 312 12.06 19.53 -4.62
N ARG A 313 11.89 19.00 -3.40
CA ARG A 313 10.81 19.40 -2.50
C ARG A 313 10.93 20.86 -2.08
N ARG A 314 12.14 21.33 -1.79
CA ARG A 314 12.42 22.72 -1.41
C ARG A 314 12.19 23.69 -2.56
N CYS A 315 12.67 23.38 -3.77
CA CYS A 315 12.41 24.20 -4.96
C CYS A 315 10.90 24.40 -5.17
N VAL A 316 10.08 23.34 -5.06
CA VAL A 316 8.62 23.47 -5.20
C VAL A 316 7.98 24.33 -4.11
N LEU A 317 8.42 24.18 -2.85
CA LEU A 317 7.87 24.93 -1.71
C LEU A 317 8.29 26.41 -1.71
N ASP A 318 9.55 26.69 -2.05
CA ASP A 318 10.15 28.01 -1.94
C ASP A 318 9.84 28.87 -3.17
N GLU A 319 9.87 28.28 -4.38
CA GLU A 319 9.66 29.01 -5.64
C GLU A 319 8.22 28.90 -6.17
N GLY A 320 7.42 27.95 -5.66
CA GLY A 320 6.05 27.70 -6.14
C GLY A 320 5.99 27.15 -7.57
N LYS A 321 7.12 26.65 -8.09
CA LYS A 321 7.26 26.10 -9.43
C LYS A 321 7.66 24.64 -9.38
N ARG A 322 7.15 23.87 -10.34
CA ARG A 322 7.53 22.48 -10.55
C ARG A 322 8.79 22.40 -11.40
N LEU A 323 9.40 21.21 -11.45
CA LEU A 323 10.64 20.96 -12.20
C LEU A 323 10.53 21.24 -13.71
N ASP A 324 9.32 21.22 -14.26
CA ASP A 324 9.03 21.55 -15.66
C ASP A 324 8.54 23.00 -15.84
N GLY A 325 8.71 23.85 -14.82
CA GLY A 325 8.36 25.27 -14.84
C GLY A 325 6.89 25.58 -14.57
N ARG A 326 6.02 24.57 -14.51
CA ARG A 326 4.58 24.77 -14.27
C ARG A 326 4.27 25.22 -12.86
N LYS A 327 3.17 25.94 -12.70
CA LYS A 327 2.58 26.21 -11.38
C LYS A 327 1.99 24.93 -10.76
N THR A 328 1.66 24.99 -9.48
CA THR A 328 1.06 23.86 -8.74
C THR A 328 -0.36 23.52 -9.23
N ASP A 329 -1.08 24.49 -9.80
CA ASP A 329 -2.44 24.38 -10.35
C ASP A 329 -2.48 24.22 -11.87
N GLU A 330 -1.33 24.25 -12.55
CA GLU A 330 -1.25 24.19 -14.00
C GLU A 330 -1.16 22.76 -14.55
N ILE A 331 -2.09 22.40 -15.44
CA ILE A 331 -2.12 21.10 -16.12
C ILE A 331 -1.19 21.07 -17.33
N ARG A 332 -0.67 19.88 -17.67
CA ARG A 332 0.15 19.68 -18.88
C ARG A 332 -0.71 19.86 -20.14
N PRO A 333 -0.11 20.24 -21.29
CA PRO A 333 -0.81 20.30 -22.57
C PRO A 333 -1.53 18.99 -22.88
N ILE A 334 -2.79 19.10 -23.33
CA ILE A 334 -3.62 17.96 -23.71
C ILE A 334 -3.79 17.99 -25.22
N TRP A 335 -3.61 16.82 -25.83
CA TRP A 335 -3.93 16.58 -27.23
C TRP A 335 -4.73 15.28 -27.32
N CYS A 336 -5.75 15.28 -28.17
CA CYS A 336 -6.64 14.15 -28.37
C CYS A 336 -6.88 13.92 -29.86
N GLU A 337 -6.92 12.66 -30.26
CA GLU A 337 -7.31 12.22 -31.59
C GLU A 337 -8.34 11.10 -31.45
N VAL A 338 -9.42 11.19 -32.24
CA VAL A 338 -10.46 10.16 -32.34
C VAL A 338 -10.31 9.42 -33.65
N ASP A 339 -10.62 8.13 -33.63
CA ASP A 339 -10.52 7.19 -34.76
C ASP A 339 -9.14 7.08 -35.46
N PRO A 340 -8.01 7.01 -34.72
CA PRO A 340 -6.70 6.80 -35.32
C PRO A 340 -6.51 5.39 -35.92
N LEU A 341 -7.30 4.40 -35.48
CA LEU A 341 -7.19 3.02 -35.94
C LEU A 341 -8.36 2.65 -36.88
N PRO A 342 -8.08 2.15 -38.09
CA PRO A 342 -9.13 1.90 -39.09
C PRO A 342 -9.96 0.62 -38.85
N GLY A 343 -9.51 -0.29 -37.98
CA GLY A 343 -10.07 -1.64 -37.88
C GLY A 343 -10.95 -1.92 -36.66
N CYS A 344 -10.86 -1.11 -35.61
CA CYS A 344 -11.65 -1.32 -34.38
C CYS A 344 -12.97 -0.56 -34.44
N HIS A 345 -13.95 -0.96 -33.62
CA HIS A 345 -15.26 -0.31 -33.60
C HIS A 345 -15.20 1.16 -33.15
N GLY A 346 -14.23 1.50 -32.31
CA GLY A 346 -13.84 2.88 -32.00
C GLY A 346 -12.41 2.94 -31.47
N SER A 347 -11.71 4.04 -31.69
CA SER A 347 -10.38 4.27 -31.11
C SER A 347 -10.13 5.72 -30.72
N SER A 348 -9.18 5.93 -29.83
CA SER A 348 -8.68 7.26 -29.50
C SER A 348 -7.22 7.24 -29.06
N ILE A 349 -6.51 8.33 -29.32
CA ILE A 349 -5.26 8.64 -28.65
C ILE A 349 -5.53 9.81 -27.70
N PHE A 350 -5.13 9.64 -26.45
CA PHE A 350 -5.12 10.70 -25.45
C PHE A 350 -3.68 10.95 -25.00
N THR A 351 -3.21 12.19 -25.17
CA THR A 351 -1.89 12.64 -24.71
C THR A 351 -2.05 13.76 -23.71
N ARG A 352 -1.37 13.65 -22.55
CA ARG A 352 -1.24 14.70 -21.53
C ARG A 352 0.23 14.90 -21.18
N GLY A 353 0.86 15.90 -21.79
CA GLY A 353 2.32 16.09 -21.77
C GLY A 353 3.05 14.88 -22.35
N GLU A 354 4.00 14.31 -21.60
CA GLU A 354 4.76 13.12 -22.01
C GLU A 354 4.04 11.78 -21.72
N THR A 355 2.77 11.80 -21.28
CA THR A 355 1.99 10.58 -21.03
C THR A 355 0.96 10.40 -22.14
N GLN A 356 1.01 9.27 -22.85
CA GLN A 356 0.10 8.95 -23.95
C GLN A 356 -0.55 7.58 -23.74
N SER A 357 -1.83 7.47 -24.12
CA SER A 357 -2.59 6.21 -24.15
C SER A 357 -3.31 6.06 -25.49
N LEU A 358 -3.18 4.90 -26.11
CA LEU A 358 -3.98 4.46 -27.25
C LEU A 358 -5.05 3.50 -26.73
N SER A 359 -6.32 3.87 -26.88
CA SER A 359 -7.46 3.09 -26.39
C SER A 359 -8.37 2.67 -27.55
N SER A 360 -8.91 1.47 -27.49
CA SER A 360 -9.87 0.94 -28.47
C SER A 360 -11.10 0.39 -27.77
N VAL A 361 -12.24 0.42 -28.46
CA VAL A 361 -13.52 -0.12 -28.00
C VAL A 361 -13.95 -1.23 -28.95
N THR A 362 -14.49 -2.29 -28.37
CA THR A 362 -15.06 -3.44 -29.10
C THR A 362 -16.47 -3.71 -28.56
N LEU A 363 -17.43 -3.91 -29.45
CA LEU A 363 -18.83 -4.20 -29.15
C LEU A 363 -19.17 -5.66 -29.43
#